data_AF-A0A176RZT2-F1
#
_entry.id   AF-A0A176RZT2-F1
#
_cell.length_a   1.000
_cell.length_b   1.000
_cell.length_c   1.000
_cell.angle_alpha   90.00
_cell.angle_beta   90.00
_cell.angle_gamma   90.00
#
_symmetry.space_group_name_H-M   'P 1'
#
loop_
_entity.id
_entity.type
_entity.pdbx_description
1 polymer ?
#
loop_
_entity_poly.entity_id
_entity_poly.type
_entity_poly.pdbx_seq_one_letter_code
_entity_poly.pdbx_strand_id
1 'polypeptide(L)'
;PYEGPFANNKCDLEGLANPDNISFISDYNSLIIGEDTGSGHQNDMIWSYNLKSKELTRIQTTPYGSETTSPYIYKNINGFGYLMSVVQHPFGESDADQLNNADEAFAYTGYIGPFPALK
;
A
#
# COMPACT_ATOMS: atom_id res chain seq x y z
N PRO A 1 -18.73 21.03 -2.89
CA PRO A 1 -18.19 19.72 -3.34
C PRO A 1 -17.01 19.97 -4.29
N TYR A 2 -15.88 19.33 -4.04
CA TYR A 2 -14.78 19.34 -5.00
C TYR A 2 -15.22 18.46 -6.17
N GLU A 3 -15.47 19.05 -7.34
CA GLU A 3 -15.80 18.34 -8.58
C GLU A 3 -14.48 18.20 -9.35
N GLY A 4 -13.82 17.06 -9.19
CA GLY A 4 -12.52 16.76 -9.80
C GLY A 4 -12.18 15.28 -9.66
N PRO A 5 -11.12 14.79 -10.32
CA PRO A 5 -10.79 13.36 -10.36
C PRO A 5 -10.48 12.75 -8.98
N PHE A 6 -10.23 13.58 -7.97
CA PHE A 6 -9.99 13.16 -6.58
C PHE A 6 -11.24 13.23 -5.68
N ALA A 7 -12.40 13.57 -6.24
CA ALA A 7 -13.67 13.74 -5.51
C ALA A 7 -14.21 12.45 -4.88
N ASN A 8 -13.71 11.30 -5.32
CA ASN A 8 -14.16 9.98 -4.89
C ASN A 8 -13.57 9.52 -3.55
N ASN A 9 -12.57 10.22 -2.99
CA ASN A 9 -12.03 9.88 -1.68
C ASN A 9 -13.07 10.15 -0.57
N LYS A 10 -13.44 9.12 0.18
CA LYS A 10 -14.38 9.18 1.31
C LYS A 10 -13.69 9.18 2.66
N CYS A 11 -12.46 8.68 2.72
CA CYS A 11 -11.59 8.67 3.89
C CYS A 11 -10.61 9.85 3.86
N ASP A 12 -10.03 10.16 5.02
CA ASP A 12 -8.96 11.16 5.12
C ASP A 12 -7.72 10.64 4.40
N LEU A 13 -7.22 11.42 3.42
CA LEU A 13 -6.03 11.07 2.66
C LEU A 13 -4.82 10.84 3.56
N GLU A 14 -4.73 11.49 4.72
CA GLU A 14 -3.63 11.30 5.68
C GLU A 14 -3.94 10.23 6.74
N GLY A 15 -5.00 9.45 6.55
CA GLY A 15 -5.45 8.36 7.42
C GLY A 15 -5.49 7.00 6.70
N LEU A 16 -6.05 5.98 7.38
CA LEU A 16 -6.26 4.65 6.80
C LEU A 16 -7.66 4.54 6.15
N ALA A 17 -7.74 3.85 5.01
CA ALA A 17 -8.97 3.37 4.40
C ALA A 17 -8.91 1.85 4.20
N ASN A 18 -9.89 1.11 4.73
CA ASN A 18 -10.02 -0.35 4.56
C ASN A 18 -8.69 -1.13 4.67
N PRO A 19 -7.98 -1.06 5.80
CA PRO A 19 -6.77 -1.85 5.98
C PRO A 19 -7.11 -3.34 5.98
N ASP A 20 -6.36 -4.13 5.22
CA ASP A 20 -6.52 -5.60 5.13
C ASP A 20 -5.23 -6.30 5.56
N ASN A 21 -4.13 -5.99 4.89
CA ASN A 21 -2.86 -6.69 5.06
C ASN A 21 -1.97 -6.02 6.12
N ILE A 22 -1.36 -6.82 7.02
CA ILE A 22 -0.50 -6.28 8.10
C ILE A 22 0.77 -7.13 8.29
N SER A 23 1.92 -6.46 8.41
CA SER A 23 3.20 -7.04 8.86
C SER A 23 3.79 -6.25 10.02
N PHE A 24 4.33 -6.94 11.02
CA PHE A 24 4.98 -6.29 12.16
C PHE A 24 6.50 -6.31 12.06
N ILE A 25 7.13 -5.13 12.17
CA ILE A 25 8.57 -4.95 12.28
C ILE A 25 8.92 -4.71 13.75
N SER A 26 9.19 -5.81 14.47
CA SER A 26 9.51 -5.79 15.91
C SER A 26 10.59 -4.79 16.29
N ASP A 27 11.64 -4.68 15.48
CA ASP A 27 12.87 -3.97 15.81
C ASP A 27 12.65 -2.44 15.79
N TYR A 28 11.59 -2.00 15.10
CA TYR A 28 11.17 -0.61 14.97
C TYR A 28 9.86 -0.30 15.69
N ASN A 29 9.20 -1.32 16.26
CA ASN A 29 7.83 -1.24 16.77
C ASN A 29 6.85 -0.63 15.76
N SER A 30 6.97 -1.03 14.48
CA SER A 30 6.13 -0.51 13.39
C SER A 30 5.27 -1.60 12.77
N LEU A 31 4.01 -1.28 12.48
CA LEU A 31 3.16 -2.05 11.60
C LEU A 31 3.31 -1.51 10.18
N ILE A 32 3.49 -2.40 9.21
CA ILE A 32 3.27 -2.11 7.79
C ILE A 32 1.86 -2.55 7.47
N ILE A 33 1.05 -1.64 6.97
CA ILE A 33 -0.39 -1.81 6.76
C ILE A 33 -0.68 -1.54 5.30
N GLY A 34 -1.26 -2.50 4.58
CA GLY A 34 -1.76 -2.34 3.23
C GLY A 34 -3.27 -2.15 3.21
N GLU A 35 -3.73 -1.25 2.35
CA GLU A 35 -5.14 -1.03 2.05
C GLU A 35 -5.63 -1.97 0.94
N ASP A 36 -6.92 -2.33 1.03
CA ASP A 36 -7.76 -2.99 0.03
C ASP A 36 -9.12 -2.27 0.02
N THR A 37 -9.23 -1.19 -0.75
CA THR A 37 -10.35 -0.25 -0.65
C THR A 37 -11.33 -0.33 -1.83
N GLY A 38 -12.34 -1.19 -1.66
CA GLY A 38 -13.54 -1.09 -2.49
C GLY A 38 -14.34 0.20 -2.29
N SER A 39 -14.17 0.91 -1.16
CA SER A 39 -14.77 2.23 -0.92
C SER A 39 -14.05 3.03 0.15
N GLY A 40 -13.18 3.96 -0.23
CA GLY A 40 -12.44 4.77 0.73
C GLY A 40 -11.51 5.74 0.02
N HIS A 41 -10.24 5.36 -0.14
CA HIS A 41 -9.33 6.07 -1.02
C HIS A 41 -9.58 5.69 -2.49
N GLN A 42 -9.14 6.51 -3.45
CA GLN A 42 -9.18 6.16 -4.87
C GLN A 42 -8.00 5.25 -5.26
N ASN A 43 -6.86 5.44 -4.59
CA ASN A 43 -5.68 4.62 -4.71
C ASN A 43 -5.40 4.02 -3.35
N ASP A 44 -5.11 2.73 -3.32
CA ASP A 44 -4.63 2.10 -2.11
C ASP A 44 -3.20 2.49 -1.77
N MET A 45 -2.92 2.40 -0.49
CA MET A 45 -1.69 2.86 0.10
C MET A 45 -1.09 1.80 1.01
N ILE A 46 0.23 1.82 1.11
CA ILE A 46 0.93 1.12 2.19
C ILE A 46 1.42 2.15 3.19
N TRP A 47 1.15 1.88 4.45
CA TRP A 47 1.47 2.74 5.58
C TRP A 47 2.46 2.07 6.51
N SER A 48 3.37 2.85 7.08
CA SER A 48 4.17 2.48 8.25
C SER A 48 3.58 3.19 9.47
N TYR A 49 3.05 2.42 10.42
CA TYR A 49 2.50 2.93 11.67
C TYR A 49 3.40 2.58 12.85
N ASN A 50 3.99 3.59 13.49
CA ASN A 50 4.81 3.37 14.68
C ASN A 50 3.94 3.23 15.93
N LEU A 51 4.00 2.07 16.60
CA LEU A 51 3.18 1.77 17.77
C LEU A 51 3.50 2.64 18.99
N LYS A 52 4.70 3.22 19.07
CA LYS A 52 5.14 4.05 20.19
C LYS A 52 4.78 5.52 19.97
N SER A 53 5.25 6.13 18.88
CA SER A 53 4.96 7.55 18.57
C SER A 53 3.54 7.77 18.06
N LYS A 54 2.86 6.70 17.61
CA LYS A 54 1.55 6.75 16.95
C LYS A 54 1.58 7.48 15.60
N GLU A 55 2.77 7.66 15.03
CA GLU A 55 2.95 8.26 13.71
C GLU A 55 2.53 7.28 12.61
N LEU A 56 1.74 7.76 11.67
CA LEU A 56 1.30 7.05 10.47
C LEU A 56 1.96 7.71 9.26
N THR A 57 2.81 6.97 8.54
CA THR A 57 3.56 7.48 7.40
C THR A 57 3.20 6.70 6.15
N ARG A 58 2.75 7.38 5.09
CA ARG A 58 2.54 6.74 3.79
C ARG A 58 3.88 6.38 3.17
N ILE A 59 4.07 5.13 2.76
CA ILE A 59 5.33 4.64 2.17
C ILE A 59 5.18 4.15 0.73
N GLN A 60 3.95 3.92 0.27
CA GLN A 60 3.64 3.57 -1.12
C GLN A 60 2.22 3.99 -1.47
N THR A 61 1.98 4.35 -2.73
CA THR A 61 0.65 4.50 -3.34
C THR A 61 0.60 3.63 -4.59
N THR A 62 -0.53 2.97 -4.84
CA THR A 62 -0.74 2.10 -6.00
C THR A 62 -1.35 2.85 -7.19
N PRO A 63 -1.42 2.23 -8.38
CA PRO A 63 -2.31 2.66 -9.46
C PRO A 63 -3.79 2.71 -9.05
N TYR A 64 -4.64 3.19 -9.97
CA TYR A 64 -6.08 3.31 -9.76
C TYR A 64 -6.76 1.94 -9.69
N GLY A 65 -7.80 1.82 -8.86
CA GLY A 65 -8.66 0.63 -8.72
C GLY A 65 -7.94 -0.68 -8.38
N SER A 66 -6.73 -0.62 -7.84
CA SER A 66 -5.95 -1.77 -7.38
C SER A 66 -6.03 -1.91 -5.87
N GLU A 67 -5.71 -3.10 -5.34
CA GLU A 67 -5.37 -3.27 -3.93
C GLU A 67 -3.85 -3.39 -3.68
N THR A 68 -3.45 -3.24 -2.42
CA THR A 68 -2.15 -3.70 -1.94
C THR A 68 -2.27 -5.05 -1.25
N THR A 69 -1.38 -5.99 -1.60
CA THR A 69 -1.28 -7.26 -0.89
C THR A 69 0.15 -7.64 -0.56
N SER A 70 0.30 -8.55 0.39
CA SER A 70 1.57 -9.14 0.82
C SER A 70 2.67 -8.12 1.20
N PRO A 71 2.39 -7.04 1.96
CA PRO A 71 3.44 -6.20 2.52
C PRO A 71 4.26 -7.04 3.50
N TYR A 72 5.44 -7.50 3.10
CA TYR A 72 6.25 -8.42 3.92
C TYR A 72 7.71 -7.99 3.99
N ILE A 73 8.28 -8.04 5.19
CA ILE A 73 9.62 -7.53 5.45
C ILE A 73 10.61 -8.69 5.52
N TYR A 74 11.56 -8.68 4.61
CA TYR A 74 12.75 -9.51 4.66
C TYR A 74 13.84 -8.74 5.39
N LYS A 75 14.17 -9.19 6.61
CA LYS A 75 15.03 -8.43 7.53
C LYS A 75 16.49 -8.35 7.09
N ASN A 76 17.02 -9.44 6.53
CA ASN A 76 18.45 -9.56 6.24
C ASN A 76 18.71 -10.57 5.12
N ILE A 77 18.74 -10.09 3.89
CA ILE A 77 19.25 -10.81 2.72
C ILE A 77 20.61 -10.19 2.41
N ASN A 78 21.69 -10.93 2.66
CA ASN A 78 23.08 -10.51 2.42
C ASN A 78 23.44 -9.14 3.03
N GLY A 79 22.94 -8.81 4.22
CA GLY A 79 23.20 -7.55 4.91
C GLY A 79 22.20 -6.42 4.63
N PHE A 80 21.15 -6.70 3.85
CA PHE A 80 20.14 -5.71 3.47
C PHE A 80 18.72 -6.15 3.82
N GLY A 81 17.89 -5.18 4.22
CA GLY A 81 16.46 -5.36 4.44
C GLY A 81 15.65 -4.96 3.20
N TYR A 82 14.51 -5.62 2.99
CA TYR A 82 13.59 -5.34 1.88
C TYR A 82 12.14 -5.44 2.34
N LEU A 83 11.31 -4.47 1.95
CA LEU A 83 9.86 -4.58 2.05
C LEU A 83 9.33 -5.04 0.70
N MET A 84 8.77 -6.24 0.62
CA MET A 84 8.01 -6.67 -0.54
C MET A 84 6.65 -5.98 -0.54
N SER A 85 6.15 -5.65 -1.73
CA SER A 85 4.79 -5.18 -1.96
C SER A 85 4.27 -5.77 -3.27
N VAL A 86 2.98 -6.09 -3.29
CA VAL A 86 2.26 -6.47 -4.49
C VAL A 86 1.11 -5.49 -4.70
N VAL A 87 0.97 -5.03 -5.95
CA VAL A 87 -0.22 -4.34 -6.44
C VAL A 87 -1.08 -5.39 -7.12
N GLN A 88 -2.27 -5.67 -6.60
CA GLN A 88 -3.19 -6.63 -7.22
C GLN A 88 -4.16 -5.92 -8.16
N HIS A 89 -4.45 -6.57 -9.29
CA HIS A 89 -5.50 -6.22 -10.25
C HIS A 89 -5.75 -4.69 -10.43
N PRO A 90 -4.78 -3.93 -10.97
CA PRO A 90 -5.01 -2.54 -11.33
C PRO A 90 -6.32 -2.37 -12.12
N PHE A 91 -7.07 -1.32 -11.77
CA PHE A 91 -8.40 -1.01 -12.29
C PHE A 91 -9.50 -2.03 -11.95
N GLY A 92 -9.24 -3.04 -11.13
CA GLY A 92 -10.19 -4.12 -10.81
C GLY A 92 -11.36 -3.73 -9.90
N GLU A 93 -11.20 -2.71 -9.05
CA GLU A 93 -12.20 -2.36 -8.03
C GLU A 93 -13.11 -1.19 -8.43
N SER A 94 -12.57 0.01 -8.53
CA SER A 94 -13.33 1.26 -8.67
C SER A 94 -13.20 1.94 -10.05
N ASP A 95 -12.16 1.60 -10.82
CA ASP A 95 -11.79 2.28 -12.08
C ASP A 95 -11.78 1.33 -13.30
N ALA A 96 -12.63 0.30 -13.30
CA ALA A 96 -12.67 -0.70 -14.35
C ALA A 96 -12.97 -0.14 -15.76
N ASP A 97 -13.61 1.03 -15.82
CA ASP A 97 -13.88 1.77 -17.05
C ASP A 97 -12.64 2.48 -17.63
N GLN A 98 -11.57 2.63 -16.85
CA GLN A 98 -10.30 3.22 -17.27
C GLN A 98 -9.29 2.19 -17.81
N LEU A 99 -9.61 0.90 -17.72
CA LEU A 99 -8.75 -0.18 -18.24
C LEU A 99 -8.70 -0.13 -19.78
N ASN A 100 -7.56 0.21 -20.37
CA ASN A 100 -7.45 0.36 -21.83
C ASN A 100 -7.21 -0.98 -22.53
N ASN A 101 -6.52 -1.91 -21.88
CA ASN A 101 -6.25 -3.25 -22.37
C ASN A 101 -6.07 -4.23 -21.20
N ALA A 102 -6.19 -5.53 -21.47
CA ALA A 102 -6.18 -6.55 -20.43
C ALA A 102 -4.84 -6.66 -19.68
N ASP A 103 -3.72 -6.27 -20.30
CA ASP A 103 -2.39 -6.41 -19.69
C ASP A 103 -2.18 -5.39 -18.56
N GLU A 104 -2.88 -4.25 -18.61
CA GLU A 104 -2.85 -3.23 -17.55
C GLU A 104 -3.39 -3.75 -16.21
N ALA A 105 -4.23 -4.80 -16.25
CA ALA A 105 -4.80 -5.45 -15.06
C ALA A 105 -3.87 -6.51 -14.44
N PHE A 106 -2.67 -6.74 -14.99
CA PHE A 106 -1.72 -7.68 -14.38
C PHE A 106 -1.18 -7.15 -13.06
N ALA A 107 -1.05 -8.07 -12.09
CA ALA A 107 -0.44 -7.76 -10.81
C ALA A 107 1.04 -7.41 -10.97
N TYR A 108 1.51 -6.44 -10.17
CA TYR A 108 2.92 -6.07 -10.09
C TYR A 108 3.48 -6.54 -8.76
N THR A 109 4.61 -7.24 -8.78
CA THR A 109 5.39 -7.55 -7.58
C THR A 109 6.67 -6.72 -7.57
N GLY A 110 7.00 -6.16 -6.42
CA GLY A 110 8.19 -5.33 -6.25
C GLY A 110 8.67 -5.29 -4.81
N TYR A 111 9.71 -4.49 -4.59
CA TYR A 111 10.24 -4.26 -3.26
C TYR A 111 10.70 -2.81 -3.07
N ILE A 112 10.67 -2.36 -1.82
CA ILE A 112 11.30 -1.12 -1.35
C ILE A 112 12.56 -1.50 -0.58
N GLY A 113 13.69 -0.90 -0.96
CA GLY A 113 15.00 -1.18 -0.39
C GLY A 113 16.14 -0.88 -1.39
N PRO A 114 17.38 -1.29 -1.11
CA PRO A 114 17.80 -1.96 0.11
C PRO A 114 17.82 -1.02 1.32
N PHE A 115 17.35 -1.51 2.46
CA PHE A 115 17.54 -0.89 3.78
C PHE A 115 18.77 -1.49 4.47
N PRO A 116 19.34 -0.84 5.50
CA PRO A 116 20.20 -1.53 6.44
C PRO A 116 19.50 -2.80 6.98
N ALA A 117 20.24 -3.89 7.18
CA ALA A 117 19.69 -5.09 7.79
C ALA A 117 18.99 -4.77 9.12
N LEU A 118 17.76 -5.27 9.23
CA LEU A 118 16.95 -5.19 10.45
C LEU A 118 17.39 -6.35 11.35
N LYS A 119 17.63 -6.07 12.63
CA LYS A 119 18.22 -7.01 13.59
C LYS A 119 17.17 -7.57 14.52
#